data_AF-A0A951I8D2-F1
#
_entry.id   AF-A0A951I8D2-F1
#
_cell.length_a   1.000
_cell.length_b   1.000
_cell.length_c   1.000
_cell.angle_alpha   90.00
_cell.angle_beta   90.00
_cell.angle_gamma   90.00
#
_symmetry.space_group_name_H-M   'P 1'
#
loop_
_entity.id
_entity.type
_entity.pdbx_description
1 polymer ?
#
loop_
_entity_poly.entity_id
_entity_poly.type
_entity_poly.pdbx_seq_one_letter_code
_entity_poly.pdbx_strand_id
1 'polypeptide(L)'
;MKTFTNIHSHVFTAKHSPDYFLETAIHFSRWPWLGRWLARKLNEMVQRRDSRFLLKTFAGIYRVLSPSSRSAIRRYIEFINIGTSSTQREIFDDIAKTHVHLGDYRIVVLTQVLDYLDLEQESNHIRIRTQVEQIADLKRNMLYQKNICPFLGVDPRMVGVDLVNDWAKKYIHPDYGFRGIKIYPAAGFFPFDTRLDELWGWAEKEQVPIMTHCTRGGSWYLGSFESVFNTGYIEMIGEGKDPATAARIRQRIMDLKKDKNIKSQNSKWTNIFGHPQNYRPVLEKYPRLKICLAHAGGSNEILRSHGKLLVPPKYPSYLQENWYDEVRSLMKDFENVYTDISYTISNRKAMKLFYDDNTDGFAKVMYGTDFYLTQQEKRGDESDLQKIFFGLFSDKEIERIAYSNPDGFIRNNIF
;
A
#
# COMPACT_ATOMS: atom_id res chain seq x y z
N MET A 1 24.35 16.67 2.12
CA MET A 1 23.96 16.33 3.50
C MET A 1 23.14 15.06 3.44
N LYS A 2 23.36 14.08 4.33
CA LYS A 2 22.55 12.85 4.38
C LYS A 2 21.19 13.22 4.98
N THR A 3 20.09 12.73 4.40
CA THR A 3 18.73 13.04 4.87
C THR A 3 18.03 11.76 5.35
N PHE A 4 17.60 11.74 6.61
CA PHE A 4 16.85 10.61 7.16
C PHE A 4 15.51 10.52 6.42
N THR A 5 15.23 9.39 5.78
CA THR A 5 14.08 9.23 4.91
C THR A 5 13.16 8.13 5.40
N ASN A 6 11.92 8.50 5.73
CA ASN A 6 10.81 7.57 5.83
C ASN A 6 10.21 7.40 4.43
N ILE A 7 10.40 6.22 3.80
CA ILE A 7 9.99 5.96 2.42
C ILE A 7 8.49 5.66 2.28
N HIS A 8 7.76 5.47 3.38
CA HIS A 8 6.40 4.95 3.34
C HIS A 8 5.51 5.60 4.40
N SER A 9 4.68 6.54 3.96
CA SER A 9 3.65 7.16 4.78
C SER A 9 2.44 7.52 3.95
N HIS A 10 1.26 7.37 4.54
CA HIS A 10 0.00 7.77 3.93
C HIS A 10 -0.58 8.99 4.64
N VAL A 11 -1.13 9.92 3.85
CA VAL A 11 -1.75 11.14 4.39
C VAL A 11 -3.19 11.37 3.91
N PHE A 12 -3.78 10.39 3.22
CA PHE A 12 -5.19 10.45 2.88
C PHE A 12 -6.04 10.38 4.16
N THR A 13 -7.23 10.96 4.09
CA THR A 13 -8.23 11.01 5.18
C THR A 13 -9.48 10.21 4.81
N ALA A 14 -10.41 10.03 5.75
CA ALA A 14 -11.74 9.47 5.47
C ALA A 14 -12.52 10.19 4.36
N LYS A 15 -12.23 11.46 4.09
CA LYS A 15 -12.87 12.20 2.99
C LYS A 15 -12.45 11.68 1.61
N HIS A 16 -11.34 10.96 1.52
CA HIS A 16 -10.81 10.41 0.26
C HIS A 16 -11.29 8.97 0.00
N SER A 17 -11.89 8.30 0.99
CA SER A 17 -12.47 6.97 0.79
C SER A 17 -13.92 7.06 0.33
N PRO A 18 -14.38 6.14 -0.54
CA PRO A 18 -15.77 6.09 -0.96
C PRO A 18 -16.76 6.05 0.21
N ASP A 19 -17.91 6.69 0.07
CA ASP A 19 -18.92 6.83 1.14
C ASP A 19 -19.46 5.46 1.60
N TYR A 20 -19.58 4.53 0.65
CA TYR A 20 -20.02 3.16 0.88
C TYR A 20 -18.94 2.28 1.53
N PHE A 21 -17.69 2.75 1.64
CA PHE A 21 -16.59 1.98 2.19
C PHE A 21 -16.89 1.54 3.63
N LEU A 22 -17.50 2.43 4.44
CA LEU A 22 -17.93 2.14 5.81
C LEU A 22 -19.22 1.30 5.86
N GLU A 23 -20.05 1.31 4.82
CA GLU A 23 -21.28 0.49 4.75
C GLU A 23 -20.94 -1.01 4.67
N THR A 24 -19.79 -1.38 4.09
CA THR A 24 -19.34 -2.79 4.05
C THR A 24 -18.84 -3.32 5.39
N ALA A 25 -18.61 -2.45 6.38
CA ALA A 25 -18.19 -2.85 7.72
C ALA A 25 -19.34 -3.37 8.59
N ILE A 26 -20.58 -2.96 8.29
CA ILE A 26 -21.77 -3.16 9.13
C ILE A 26 -22.90 -3.70 8.26
N HIS A 27 -22.84 -5.00 7.95
CA HIS A 27 -23.87 -5.67 7.17
C HIS A 27 -24.81 -6.46 8.09
N PHE A 28 -26.06 -5.99 8.24
CA PHE A 28 -27.12 -6.76 8.89
C PHE A 28 -27.91 -7.53 7.84
N SER A 29 -27.60 -8.82 7.68
CA SER A 29 -28.26 -9.68 6.68
C SER A 29 -29.78 -9.74 6.83
N ARG A 30 -30.29 -9.54 8.06
CA ARG A 30 -31.72 -9.57 8.38
C ARG A 30 -32.41 -8.22 8.14
N TRP A 31 -31.72 -7.09 8.32
CA TRP A 31 -32.24 -5.72 8.12
C TRP A 31 -31.23 -4.82 7.39
N PRO A 32 -31.09 -4.95 6.07
CA PRO A 32 -30.09 -4.19 5.29
C PRO A 32 -30.29 -2.67 5.35
N TRP A 33 -31.52 -2.20 5.53
CA TRP A 33 -31.84 -0.77 5.67
C TRP A 33 -31.28 -0.18 6.97
N LEU A 34 -31.31 -0.94 8.08
CA LEU A 34 -30.78 -0.51 9.37
C LEU A 34 -29.26 -0.46 9.36
N GLY A 35 -28.62 -1.43 8.70
CA GLY A 35 -27.16 -1.43 8.48
C GLY A 35 -26.70 -0.20 7.70
N ARG A 36 -27.39 0.13 6.59
CA ARG A 36 -27.11 1.35 5.81
C ARG A 36 -27.34 2.62 6.62
N TRP A 37 -28.43 2.70 7.39
CA TRP A 37 -28.69 3.87 8.26
C TRP A 37 -27.61 4.05 9.34
N LEU A 38 -27.22 2.97 10.03
CA LEU A 38 -26.14 2.99 11.02
C LEU A 38 -24.81 3.37 10.41
N ALA A 39 -24.45 2.79 9.26
CA ALA A 39 -23.20 3.09 8.58
C ALA A 39 -23.12 4.55 8.13
N ARG A 40 -24.22 5.14 7.63
CA ARG A 40 -24.27 6.57 7.28
C ARG A 40 -24.10 7.46 8.51
N LYS A 41 -24.78 7.14 9.63
CA LYS A 41 -24.60 7.88 10.88
C LYS A 41 -23.19 7.78 11.44
N LEU A 42 -22.56 6.61 11.29
CA LEU A 42 -21.18 6.43 11.67
C LEU A 42 -20.21 7.17 10.74
N ASN A 43 -20.47 7.22 9.43
CA ASN A 43 -19.70 8.04 8.48
C ASN A 43 -19.77 9.53 8.86
N GLU A 44 -20.97 10.05 9.14
CA GLU A 44 -21.18 11.42 9.64
C GLU A 44 -20.38 11.68 10.93
N MET A 45 -20.30 10.70 11.83
CA MET A 45 -19.52 10.80 13.07
C MET A 45 -18.00 10.74 12.83
N VAL A 46 -17.51 9.84 11.97
CA VAL A 46 -16.07 9.69 11.65
C VAL A 46 -15.49 11.00 11.11
N GLN A 47 -16.30 11.78 10.40
CA GLN A 47 -15.90 13.08 9.86
C GLN A 47 -15.79 14.20 10.92
N ARG A 48 -16.23 13.97 12.16
CA ARG A 48 -16.13 14.93 13.28
C ARG A 48 -14.95 14.60 14.21
N ARG A 49 -14.16 15.62 14.57
CA ARG A 49 -12.89 15.48 15.31
C ARG A 49 -13.04 14.97 16.76
N ASP A 50 -14.19 15.21 17.38
CA ASP A 50 -14.53 14.91 18.78
C ASP A 50 -15.15 13.52 19.02
N SER A 51 -15.51 12.80 17.95
CA SER A 51 -16.23 11.53 18.04
C SER A 51 -15.34 10.30 18.29
N ARG A 52 -14.01 10.47 18.36
CA ARG A 52 -13.00 9.38 18.50
C ARG A 52 -13.34 8.38 19.62
N PHE A 53 -13.69 8.89 20.80
CA PHE A 53 -13.96 8.06 21.97
C PHE A 53 -15.24 7.24 21.82
N LEU A 54 -16.30 7.85 21.28
CA LEU A 54 -17.57 7.19 21.02
C LEU A 54 -17.39 6.08 19.97
N LEU A 55 -16.72 6.39 18.86
CA LEU A 55 -16.48 5.44 17.77
C LEU A 55 -15.64 4.23 18.21
N LYS A 56 -14.59 4.43 19.01
CA LYS A 56 -13.80 3.32 19.59
C LYS A 56 -14.62 2.47 20.56
N THR A 57 -15.48 3.09 21.35
CA THR A 57 -16.37 2.40 22.30
C THR A 57 -17.40 1.54 21.56
N PHE A 58 -18.06 2.09 20.54
CA PHE A 58 -19.00 1.35 19.70
C PHE A 58 -18.34 0.18 18.95
N ALA A 59 -17.16 0.39 18.37
CA ALA A 59 -16.42 -0.66 17.68
C ALA A 59 -15.99 -1.79 18.65
N GLY A 60 -15.62 -1.45 19.88
CA GLY A 60 -15.32 -2.41 20.95
C GLY A 60 -16.52 -3.29 21.31
N ILE A 61 -17.70 -2.67 21.51
CA ILE A 61 -18.96 -3.38 21.81
C ILE A 61 -19.33 -4.31 20.64
N TYR A 62 -19.29 -3.81 19.41
CA TYR A 62 -19.70 -4.57 18.23
C TYR A 62 -18.74 -5.74 17.93
N ARG A 63 -17.44 -5.62 18.26
CA ARG A 63 -16.46 -6.72 18.17
C ARG A 63 -16.80 -7.90 19.08
N VAL A 64 -17.43 -7.63 20.22
CA VAL A 64 -17.92 -8.65 21.17
C VAL A 64 -19.21 -9.29 20.65
N LEU A 65 -20.14 -8.48 20.15
CA LEU A 65 -21.47 -8.94 19.73
C LEU A 65 -21.50 -9.64 18.36
N SER A 66 -20.54 -9.37 17.47
CA SER A 66 -20.50 -9.97 16.13
C SER A 66 -19.11 -10.56 15.78
N PRO A 67 -18.81 -11.79 16.23
CA PRO A 67 -17.54 -12.45 15.93
C PRO A 67 -17.27 -12.64 14.43
N SER A 68 -18.32 -12.84 13.63
CA SER A 68 -18.24 -13.00 12.17
C SER A 68 -17.87 -11.71 11.43
N SER A 69 -18.16 -10.54 12.01
CA SER A 69 -17.89 -9.23 11.41
C SER A 69 -16.53 -8.65 11.80
N ARG A 70 -15.72 -9.36 12.62
CA ARG A 70 -14.45 -8.86 13.18
C ARG A 70 -13.47 -8.30 12.12
N SER A 71 -13.41 -8.89 10.94
CA SER A 71 -12.55 -8.40 9.83
C SER A 71 -13.05 -7.07 9.26
N ALA A 72 -14.36 -6.90 9.12
CA ALA A 72 -14.99 -5.69 8.62
C ALA A 72 -14.93 -4.55 9.67
N ILE A 73 -15.08 -4.90 10.95
CA ILE A 73 -14.92 -3.99 12.10
C ILE A 73 -13.47 -3.54 12.26
N ARG A 74 -12.49 -4.43 12.02
CA ARG A 74 -11.07 -4.06 12.04
C ARG A 74 -10.75 -3.04 10.96
N ARG A 75 -11.21 -3.25 9.72
CA ARG A 75 -11.11 -2.28 8.61
C ARG A 75 -11.75 -0.93 8.95
N TYR A 76 -12.84 -0.96 9.70
CA TYR A 76 -13.52 0.23 10.21
C TYR A 76 -12.73 0.97 11.31
N ILE A 77 -12.12 0.26 12.27
CA ILE A 77 -11.24 0.85 13.29
C ILE A 77 -9.97 1.45 12.64
N GLU A 78 -9.40 0.76 11.65
CA GLU A 78 -8.29 1.24 10.83
C GLU A 78 -8.64 2.62 10.22
N PHE A 79 -9.86 2.80 9.72
CA PHE A 79 -10.32 4.09 9.18
C PHE A 79 -10.74 5.15 10.20
N ILE A 80 -11.32 4.79 11.35
CA ILE A 80 -11.63 5.79 12.39
C ILE A 80 -10.36 6.52 12.83
N ASN A 81 -9.24 5.80 12.98
CA ASN A 81 -7.98 6.42 13.36
C ASN A 81 -7.45 7.35 12.24
N ILE A 82 -7.62 6.98 10.96
CA ILE A 82 -7.27 7.81 9.78
C ILE A 82 -8.23 9.02 9.60
N GLY A 83 -9.52 8.85 9.89
CA GLY A 83 -10.59 9.80 9.56
C GLY A 83 -10.74 10.98 10.51
N THR A 84 -10.06 10.94 11.65
CA THR A 84 -10.21 11.97 12.69
C THR A 84 -9.22 13.12 12.57
N SER A 85 -8.36 13.10 11.55
CA SER A 85 -7.62 14.25 11.06
C SER A 85 -8.43 14.91 9.94
N SER A 86 -8.54 16.24 9.96
CA SER A 86 -9.45 16.96 9.07
C SER A 86 -8.89 17.16 7.66
N THR A 87 -7.56 17.12 7.50
CA THR A 87 -6.82 17.38 6.25
C THR A 87 -5.52 16.57 6.13
N GLN A 88 -5.02 16.40 4.90
CA GLN A 88 -3.72 15.77 4.61
C GLN A 88 -2.54 16.49 5.29
N ARG A 89 -2.68 17.82 5.47
CA ARG A 89 -1.69 18.67 6.15
C ARG A 89 -1.52 18.32 7.61
N GLU A 90 -2.64 18.24 8.36
CA GLU A 90 -2.59 17.90 9.79
C GLU A 90 -1.92 16.54 10.02
N ILE A 91 -2.18 15.60 9.11
CA ILE A 91 -1.52 14.29 9.13
C ILE A 91 -0.01 14.43 8.96
N PHE A 92 0.40 15.13 7.91
CA PHE A 92 1.81 15.32 7.63
C PHE A 92 2.51 16.01 8.80
N ASP A 93 1.89 17.04 9.39
CA ASP A 93 2.40 17.74 10.57
C ASP A 93 2.61 16.77 11.76
N ASP A 94 1.70 15.82 11.98
CA ASP A 94 1.83 14.84 13.06
C ASP A 94 3.01 13.87 12.83
N ILE A 95 3.23 13.41 11.60
CA ILE A 95 4.41 12.60 11.25
C ILE A 95 5.68 13.45 11.41
N ALA A 96 5.70 14.64 10.81
CA ALA A 96 6.84 15.53 10.76
C ALA A 96 7.35 15.91 12.17
N LYS A 97 6.44 16.19 13.12
CA LYS A 97 6.79 16.47 14.53
C LYS A 97 7.66 15.39 15.15
N THR A 98 7.42 14.12 14.81
CA THR A 98 8.21 13.00 15.34
C THR A 98 9.58 12.86 14.67
N HIS A 99 9.84 13.50 13.52
CA HIS A 99 11.10 13.40 12.80
C HIS A 99 12.03 14.61 13.02
N VAL A 100 11.55 15.71 13.61
CA VAL A 100 12.34 16.94 13.82
C VAL A 100 13.66 16.68 14.58
N HIS A 101 13.64 15.77 15.55
CA HIS A 101 14.82 15.45 16.36
C HIS A 101 15.92 14.70 15.58
N LEU A 102 15.64 14.25 14.35
CA LEU A 102 16.60 13.55 13.48
C LEU A 102 17.41 14.52 12.60
N GLY A 103 17.20 15.84 12.74
CA GLY A 103 17.87 16.86 11.94
C GLY A 103 17.27 16.98 10.54
N ASP A 104 18.07 16.76 9.50
CA ASP A 104 17.59 16.77 8.13
C ASP A 104 16.81 15.48 7.82
N TYR A 105 15.48 15.62 7.67
CA TYR A 105 14.59 14.50 7.36
C TYR A 105 13.73 14.74 6.13
N ARG A 106 13.21 13.65 5.58
CA ARG A 106 12.28 13.61 4.45
C ARG A 106 11.26 12.51 4.66
N ILE A 107 10.01 12.78 4.35
CA ILE A 107 8.90 11.83 4.44
C ILE A 107 8.35 11.67 3.03
N VAL A 108 8.38 10.44 2.54
CA VAL A 108 7.71 10.07 1.31
C VAL A 108 6.23 9.88 1.57
N VAL A 109 5.43 10.70 0.89
CA VAL A 109 3.98 10.74 1.04
C VAL A 109 3.33 10.05 -0.16
N LEU A 110 2.64 8.96 0.10
CA LEU A 110 2.02 8.13 -0.92
C LEU A 110 0.57 8.55 -1.10
N THR A 111 0.27 9.25 -2.19
CA THR A 111 -1.12 9.50 -2.58
C THR A 111 -1.78 8.17 -2.97
N GLN A 112 -3.01 7.96 -2.50
CA GLN A 112 -3.69 6.68 -2.59
C GLN A 112 -4.92 6.80 -3.49
N VAL A 113 -4.96 6.00 -4.57
CA VAL A 113 -6.14 5.90 -5.43
C VAL A 113 -7.18 5.02 -4.73
N LEU A 114 -8.35 5.59 -4.44
CA LEU A 114 -9.50 4.90 -3.85
C LEU A 114 -10.76 5.00 -4.72
N ASP A 115 -10.64 5.69 -5.85
CA ASP A 115 -11.70 6.02 -6.80
C ASP A 115 -12.37 4.77 -7.42
N TYR A 116 -11.63 3.65 -7.49
CA TYR A 116 -11.99 2.42 -8.21
C TYR A 116 -12.14 1.19 -7.30
N LEU A 117 -12.43 1.39 -6.01
CA LEU A 117 -12.75 0.27 -5.10
C LEU A 117 -14.13 -0.36 -5.39
N ASP A 118 -14.90 0.30 -6.27
CA ASP A 118 -16.08 -0.10 -7.05
C ASP A 118 -17.06 -1.08 -6.39
N LEU A 119 -18.07 -0.56 -5.68
CA LEU A 119 -19.30 -1.30 -5.35
C LEU A 119 -20.43 -1.05 -6.38
N GLU A 120 -20.08 -0.57 -7.57
CA GLU A 120 -21.02 -0.08 -8.59
C GLU A 120 -21.97 0.98 -8.02
N GLN A 121 -21.45 1.82 -7.13
CA GLN A 121 -22.19 2.87 -6.42
C GLN A 121 -21.54 4.22 -6.62
N GLU A 122 -22.36 5.25 -6.76
CA GLU A 122 -21.89 6.63 -6.75
C GLU A 122 -21.28 7.00 -5.39
N SER A 123 -20.25 7.83 -5.42
CA SER A 123 -19.65 8.38 -4.21
C SER A 123 -19.09 9.78 -4.45
N ASN A 124 -19.29 10.62 -3.44
CA ASN A 124 -18.92 12.03 -3.36
C ASN A 124 -17.57 12.26 -2.64
N HIS A 125 -16.80 11.19 -2.41
CA HIS A 125 -15.47 11.32 -1.81
C HIS A 125 -14.53 12.18 -2.67
N ILE A 126 -13.53 12.77 -2.01
CA ILE A 126 -12.45 13.50 -2.65
C ILE A 126 -11.64 12.52 -3.51
N ARG A 127 -11.78 12.67 -4.83
CA ARG A 127 -11.11 11.87 -5.85
C ARG A 127 -9.60 12.10 -5.86
N ILE A 128 -8.86 11.16 -6.45
CA ILE A 128 -7.40 11.22 -6.58
C ILE A 128 -6.90 12.55 -7.16
N ARG A 129 -7.61 13.13 -8.14
CA ARG A 129 -7.24 14.41 -8.75
C ARG A 129 -7.12 15.55 -7.74
N THR A 130 -8.12 15.68 -6.88
CA THR A 130 -8.10 16.70 -5.83
C THR A 130 -7.08 16.37 -4.74
N GLN A 131 -6.90 15.09 -4.40
CA GLN A 131 -5.89 14.66 -3.43
C GLN A 131 -4.48 15.05 -3.86
N VAL A 132 -4.14 14.83 -5.14
CA VAL A 132 -2.84 15.13 -5.74
C VAL A 132 -2.58 16.64 -5.77
N GLU A 133 -3.56 17.45 -6.16
CA GLU A 133 -3.42 18.92 -6.15
C GLU A 133 -3.18 19.47 -4.73
N GLN A 134 -3.91 18.96 -3.72
CA GLN A 134 -3.68 19.34 -2.32
C GLN A 134 -2.26 19.00 -1.84
N ILE A 135 -1.68 17.90 -2.32
CA ILE A 135 -0.31 17.51 -2.00
C ILE A 135 0.71 18.34 -2.77
N ALA A 136 0.43 18.70 -4.02
CA ALA A 136 1.23 19.66 -4.77
C ALA A 136 1.26 21.03 -4.06
N ASP A 137 0.13 21.51 -3.55
CA ASP A 137 0.05 22.75 -2.77
C ASP A 137 0.90 22.69 -1.50
N LEU A 138 0.85 21.56 -0.77
CA LEU A 138 1.74 21.34 0.37
C LEU A 138 3.21 21.31 -0.06
N LYS A 139 3.55 20.63 -1.16
CA LYS A 139 4.92 20.57 -1.67
C LYS A 139 5.48 21.94 -2.07
N ARG A 140 4.65 22.82 -2.62
CA ARG A 140 5.03 24.21 -3.00
C ARG A 140 5.18 25.14 -1.81
N ASN A 141 4.58 24.80 -0.67
CA ASN A 141 4.70 25.61 0.54
C ASN A 141 6.11 25.50 1.14
N MET A 142 6.78 26.63 1.34
CA MET A 142 8.16 26.71 1.85
C MET A 142 8.37 26.02 3.20
N LEU A 143 7.33 25.92 4.04
CA LEU A 143 7.40 25.22 5.34
C LEU A 143 7.56 23.71 5.18
N TYR A 144 7.10 23.15 4.07
CA TYR A 144 7.03 21.71 3.84
C TYR A 144 7.94 21.23 2.73
N GLN A 145 8.30 22.11 1.79
CA GLN A 145 9.01 21.79 0.54
C GLN A 145 10.26 20.92 0.74
N LYS A 146 11.05 21.15 1.80
CA LYS A 146 12.26 20.37 2.10
C LYS A 146 11.94 18.95 2.59
N ASN A 147 10.88 18.79 3.37
CA ASN A 147 10.60 17.56 4.11
C ASN A 147 9.55 16.66 3.44
N ILE A 148 8.64 17.19 2.62
CA ILE A 148 7.65 16.38 1.90
C ILE A 148 8.19 15.89 0.55
N CYS A 149 8.08 14.60 0.29
CA CYS A 149 8.52 13.95 -0.95
C CYS A 149 7.37 13.12 -1.55
N PRO A 150 6.46 13.72 -2.32
CA PRO A 150 5.23 13.04 -2.69
C PRO A 150 5.42 12.05 -3.85
N PHE A 151 4.70 10.94 -3.78
CA PHE A 151 4.58 9.93 -4.85
C PHE A 151 3.15 9.92 -5.40
N LEU A 152 3.06 9.88 -6.73
CA LEU A 152 1.83 10.06 -7.49
C LEU A 152 1.07 8.75 -7.58
N GLY A 153 -0.17 8.73 -7.10
CA GLY A 153 -1.08 7.60 -7.20
C GLY A 153 -1.49 7.38 -8.65
N VAL A 154 -1.33 6.15 -9.14
CA VAL A 154 -1.72 5.74 -10.48
C VAL A 154 -2.54 4.45 -10.41
N ASP A 155 -3.58 4.39 -11.25
CA ASP A 155 -4.42 3.22 -11.45
C ASP A 155 -4.75 3.09 -12.95
N PRO A 156 -4.64 1.89 -13.55
CA PRO A 156 -4.91 1.71 -14.98
C PRO A 156 -6.37 1.99 -15.39
N ARG A 157 -7.28 2.15 -14.43
CA ARG A 157 -8.71 2.46 -14.67
C ARG A 157 -9.00 3.96 -14.69
N MET A 158 -7.99 4.82 -14.71
CA MET A 158 -8.15 6.27 -14.96
C MET A 158 -8.56 6.54 -16.42
N VAL A 159 -9.82 6.23 -16.74
CA VAL A 159 -10.40 6.39 -18.08
C VAL A 159 -10.36 7.87 -18.52
N GLY A 160 -9.97 8.10 -19.77
CA GLY A 160 -9.87 9.45 -20.35
C GLY A 160 -8.65 10.24 -19.86
N VAL A 161 -7.69 9.59 -19.22
CA VAL A 161 -6.41 10.19 -18.82
C VAL A 161 -5.28 9.38 -19.45
N ASP A 162 -4.43 10.04 -20.25
CA ASP A 162 -3.15 9.46 -20.61
C ASP A 162 -2.28 9.38 -19.34
N LEU A 163 -2.01 8.16 -18.87
CA LEU A 163 -1.28 7.92 -17.63
C LEU A 163 0.12 8.52 -17.65
N VAL A 164 0.75 8.63 -18.83
CA VAL A 164 2.10 9.14 -18.97
C VAL A 164 2.08 10.65 -19.19
N ASN A 165 1.38 11.13 -20.23
CA ASN A 165 1.47 12.51 -20.67
C ASN A 165 0.58 13.45 -19.84
N ASP A 166 -0.66 13.07 -19.57
CA ASP A 166 -1.61 13.93 -18.86
C ASP A 166 -1.49 13.82 -17.33
N TRP A 167 -0.88 12.73 -16.86
CA TRP A 167 -0.79 12.41 -15.43
C TRP A 167 0.65 12.38 -14.91
N ALA A 168 1.45 11.37 -15.25
CA ALA A 168 2.76 11.18 -14.64
C ALA A 168 3.74 12.32 -14.95
N LYS A 169 3.93 12.68 -16.22
CA LYS A 169 4.82 13.78 -16.64
C LYS A 169 4.38 15.14 -16.12
N LYS A 170 3.06 15.36 -15.95
CA LYS A 170 2.54 16.60 -15.40
C LYS A 170 2.99 16.79 -13.95
N TYR A 171 2.79 15.80 -13.08
CA TYR A 171 3.04 15.96 -11.64
C TYR A 171 4.47 15.59 -11.21
N ILE A 172 5.12 14.67 -11.92
CA ILE A 172 6.54 14.33 -11.73
C ILE A 172 7.36 15.31 -12.57
N HIS A 173 7.28 16.57 -12.15
CA HIS A 173 7.88 17.72 -12.78
C HIS A 173 8.36 18.70 -11.70
N PRO A 174 9.44 19.48 -11.90
CA PRO A 174 9.92 20.48 -10.95
C PRO A 174 8.84 21.40 -10.36
N ASP A 175 7.82 21.77 -11.14
CA ASP A 175 6.74 22.67 -10.72
C ASP A 175 5.78 22.07 -9.67
N TYR A 176 5.64 20.74 -9.65
CA TYR A 176 4.72 20.02 -8.76
C TYR A 176 5.47 19.21 -7.70
N GLY A 177 6.69 18.78 -8.00
CA GLY A 177 7.63 18.21 -7.02
C GLY A 177 7.36 16.75 -6.61
N PHE A 178 6.51 16.00 -7.33
CA PHE A 178 6.39 14.55 -7.12
C PHE A 178 7.65 13.83 -7.62
N ARG A 179 8.12 12.85 -6.86
CA ARG A 179 9.41 12.18 -7.09
C ARG A 179 9.30 10.73 -7.55
N GLY A 180 8.10 10.15 -7.47
CA GLY A 180 7.86 8.74 -7.76
C GLY A 180 6.39 8.44 -8.00
N ILE A 181 6.06 7.18 -8.25
CA ILE A 181 4.71 6.68 -8.49
C ILE A 181 4.33 5.71 -7.37
N LYS A 182 3.07 5.75 -6.93
CA LYS A 182 2.45 4.73 -6.08
C LYS A 182 1.38 4.01 -6.89
N ILE A 183 1.46 2.68 -6.91
CA ILE A 183 0.38 1.82 -7.42
C ILE A 183 -0.17 0.94 -6.29
N TYR A 184 -1.41 0.49 -6.45
CA TYR A 184 -2.07 -0.38 -5.47
C TYR A 184 -2.87 -1.49 -6.16
N PRO A 185 -2.19 -2.53 -6.71
CA PRO A 185 -2.84 -3.63 -7.45
C PRO A 185 -3.96 -4.33 -6.67
N ALA A 186 -3.84 -4.38 -5.34
CA ALA A 186 -4.87 -4.92 -4.45
C ALA A 186 -6.23 -4.20 -4.54
N ALA A 187 -6.32 -3.06 -5.24
CA ALA A 187 -7.58 -2.41 -5.63
C ALA A 187 -8.24 -3.02 -6.89
N GLY A 188 -7.76 -4.13 -7.44
CA GLY A 188 -8.47 -4.86 -8.49
C GLY A 188 -7.83 -4.81 -9.88
N PHE A 189 -6.51 -4.70 -9.97
CA PHE A 189 -5.79 -4.77 -11.25
C PHE A 189 -4.45 -5.48 -11.08
N PHE A 190 -3.88 -6.00 -12.17
CA PHE A 190 -2.58 -6.67 -12.14
C PHE A 190 -1.44 -5.68 -12.44
N PRO A 191 -0.24 -5.84 -11.85
CA PRO A 191 0.93 -5.05 -12.22
C PRO A 191 1.31 -5.16 -13.70
N PHE A 192 1.05 -6.32 -14.30
CA PHE A 192 1.28 -6.62 -15.71
C PHE A 192 0.14 -6.18 -16.64
N ASP A 193 -0.84 -5.40 -16.16
CA ASP A 193 -1.92 -4.87 -16.99
C ASP A 193 -1.34 -3.99 -18.11
N THR A 194 -1.68 -4.28 -19.37
CA THR A 194 -1.12 -3.62 -20.56
C THR A 194 -1.32 -2.12 -20.59
N ARG A 195 -2.30 -1.58 -19.87
CA ARG A 195 -2.49 -0.12 -19.73
C ARG A 195 -1.39 0.57 -18.92
N LEU A 196 -0.61 -0.19 -18.14
CA LEU A 196 0.54 0.31 -17.40
C LEU A 196 1.85 0.21 -18.20
N ASP A 197 1.83 -0.39 -19.39
CA ASP A 197 3.05 -0.70 -20.14
C ASP A 197 3.88 0.53 -20.50
N GLU A 198 3.22 1.55 -21.06
CA GLU A 198 3.88 2.82 -21.40
C GLU A 198 4.41 3.54 -20.15
N LEU A 199 3.67 3.47 -19.04
CA LEU A 199 4.10 4.03 -17.76
C LEU A 199 5.36 3.34 -17.24
N TRP A 200 5.44 2.02 -17.32
CA TRP A 200 6.64 1.27 -16.93
C TRP A 200 7.83 1.62 -17.80
N GLY A 201 7.65 1.69 -19.12
CA GLY A 201 8.72 2.10 -20.04
C GLY A 201 9.22 3.52 -19.77
N TRP A 202 8.31 4.46 -19.52
CA TRP A 202 8.68 5.83 -19.17
C TRP A 202 9.38 5.89 -17.80
N ALA A 203 8.85 5.21 -16.78
CA ALA A 203 9.44 5.20 -15.45
C ALA A 203 10.84 4.56 -15.43
N GLU A 204 11.06 3.47 -16.18
CA GLU A 204 12.40 2.90 -16.34
C GLU A 204 13.34 3.90 -17.01
N LYS A 205 12.93 4.51 -18.13
CA LYS A 205 13.76 5.47 -18.88
C LYS A 205 14.19 6.65 -18.01
N GLU A 206 13.26 7.24 -17.28
CA GLU A 206 13.51 8.40 -16.43
C GLU A 206 14.00 8.03 -15.02
N GLN A 207 14.15 6.73 -14.74
CA GLN A 207 14.52 6.19 -13.42
C GLN A 207 13.59 6.67 -12.29
N VAL A 208 12.31 6.86 -12.61
CA VAL A 208 11.26 7.24 -11.66
C VAL A 208 10.91 6.02 -10.79
N PRO A 209 11.07 6.10 -9.46
CA PRO A 209 10.79 4.98 -8.57
C PRO A 209 9.29 4.68 -8.46
N ILE A 210 8.98 3.39 -8.40
CA ILE A 210 7.63 2.87 -8.18
C ILE A 210 7.54 2.30 -6.76
N MET A 211 6.56 2.74 -6.00
CA MET A 211 6.16 2.11 -4.74
C MET A 211 4.90 1.27 -4.98
N THR A 212 4.91 0.01 -4.56
CA THR A 212 3.73 -0.85 -4.66
C THR A 212 3.47 -1.61 -3.36
N HIS A 213 2.21 -1.75 -2.99
CA HIS A 213 1.82 -2.56 -1.84
C HIS A 213 1.99 -4.05 -2.16
N CYS A 214 2.84 -4.75 -1.40
CA CYS A 214 3.17 -6.15 -1.63
C CYS A 214 3.09 -6.99 -0.35
N THR A 215 1.91 -6.98 0.30
CA THR A 215 1.57 -7.87 1.42
C THR A 215 0.16 -8.43 1.26
N ARG A 216 -0.10 -9.58 1.90
CA ARG A 216 -1.44 -10.16 1.95
C ARG A 216 -2.31 -9.45 2.98
N GLY A 217 -3.58 -9.30 2.65
CA GLY A 217 -4.49 -8.51 3.48
C GLY A 217 -4.26 -7.01 3.30
N GLY A 218 -5.05 -6.20 4.00
CA GLY A 218 -5.15 -4.77 3.72
C GLY A 218 -5.80 -4.44 2.37
N SER A 219 -6.15 -5.43 1.54
CA SER A 219 -6.77 -5.23 0.22
C SER A 219 -8.17 -4.62 0.32
N TRP A 220 -8.36 -3.52 -0.38
CA TRP A 220 -9.54 -2.65 -0.26
C TRP A 220 -10.55 -2.81 -1.39
N TYR A 221 -10.36 -3.72 -2.35
CA TYR A 221 -11.33 -3.88 -3.42
C TYR A 221 -12.67 -4.40 -2.87
N LEU A 222 -13.72 -3.62 -3.09
CA LEU A 222 -15.06 -3.92 -2.60
C LEU A 222 -15.97 -4.50 -3.70
N GLY A 223 -15.57 -4.43 -4.97
CA GLY A 223 -16.35 -4.92 -6.11
C GLY A 223 -16.50 -6.41 -6.22
N SER A 224 -17.27 -6.83 -7.22
CA SER A 224 -17.53 -8.24 -7.48
C SER A 224 -16.33 -8.91 -8.15
N PHE A 225 -16.32 -10.24 -8.17
CA PHE A 225 -15.33 -10.97 -8.95
C PHE A 225 -15.50 -10.64 -10.45
N GLU A 226 -16.74 -10.61 -10.90
CA GLU A 226 -17.15 -10.36 -12.28
C GLU A 226 -16.77 -8.96 -12.76
N SER A 227 -16.84 -7.93 -11.92
CA SER A 227 -16.49 -6.54 -12.28
C SER A 227 -15.02 -6.35 -12.63
N VAL A 228 -14.14 -7.29 -12.27
CA VAL A 228 -12.75 -7.34 -12.77
C VAL A 228 -12.61 -8.36 -13.89
N PHE A 229 -13.06 -9.60 -13.65
CA PHE A 229 -12.70 -10.72 -14.52
C PHE A 229 -13.49 -10.79 -15.83
N ASN A 230 -14.58 -10.03 -15.98
CA ASN A 230 -15.35 -9.92 -17.23
C ASN A 230 -14.96 -8.73 -18.10
N THR A 231 -14.04 -7.89 -17.64
CA THR A 231 -13.65 -6.65 -18.35
C THR A 231 -12.73 -6.87 -19.55
N GLY A 232 -12.16 -8.07 -19.69
CA GLY A 232 -11.14 -8.37 -20.71
C GLY A 232 -9.72 -7.89 -20.34
N TYR A 233 -9.55 -7.09 -19.28
CA TYR A 233 -8.26 -6.49 -18.87
C TYR A 233 -7.34 -7.45 -18.10
N ILE A 234 -7.17 -8.68 -18.60
CA ILE A 234 -6.24 -9.69 -18.03
C ILE A 234 -5.25 -10.10 -19.11
N GLU A 235 -4.80 -9.11 -19.88
CA GLU A 235 -3.70 -9.30 -20.78
C GLU A 235 -2.41 -9.00 -20.02
N MET A 236 -1.44 -9.90 -20.15
CA MET A 236 -0.14 -9.78 -19.51
C MET A 236 0.78 -9.00 -20.43
N ILE A 237 1.49 -8.01 -19.88
CA ILE A 237 2.61 -7.36 -20.55
C ILE A 237 3.68 -8.42 -20.86
N GLY A 238 3.64 -8.94 -22.09
CA GLY A 238 4.60 -9.90 -22.64
C GLY A 238 4.55 -11.30 -22.01
N GLU A 239 5.19 -12.26 -22.67
CA GLU A 239 5.41 -13.61 -22.12
C GLU A 239 6.65 -13.70 -21.21
N GLY A 240 7.41 -12.59 -21.10
CA GLY A 240 8.65 -12.54 -20.33
C GLY A 240 9.79 -13.35 -20.95
N LYS A 241 10.90 -13.45 -20.22
CA LYS A 241 12.03 -14.35 -20.50
C LYS A 241 11.90 -15.68 -19.76
N ASP A 242 11.00 -15.78 -18.77
CA ASP A 242 10.67 -17.01 -18.06
C ASP A 242 9.23 -17.49 -18.38
N PRO A 243 9.06 -18.32 -19.43
CA PRO A 243 7.77 -18.88 -19.80
C PRO A 243 7.12 -19.71 -18.69
N ALA A 244 7.91 -20.31 -17.79
CA ALA A 244 7.41 -21.13 -16.70
C ALA A 244 6.73 -20.26 -15.63
N THR A 245 7.31 -19.11 -15.28
CA THR A 245 6.62 -18.15 -14.38
C THR A 245 5.34 -17.61 -15.03
N ALA A 246 5.38 -17.22 -16.30
CA ALA A 246 4.20 -16.74 -17.01
C ALA A 246 3.08 -17.81 -17.04
N ALA A 247 3.43 -19.08 -17.29
CA ALA A 247 2.50 -20.20 -17.24
C ALA A 247 1.91 -20.40 -15.83
N ARG A 248 2.71 -20.32 -14.76
CA ARG A 248 2.21 -20.41 -13.37
C ARG A 248 1.23 -19.30 -13.03
N ILE A 249 1.51 -18.06 -13.43
CA ILE A 249 0.59 -16.93 -13.21
C ILE A 249 -0.74 -17.16 -13.94
N ARG A 250 -0.69 -17.55 -15.22
CA ARG A 250 -1.89 -17.88 -16.01
C ARG A 250 -2.69 -19.02 -15.37
N GLN A 251 -2.02 -20.08 -14.94
CA GLN A 251 -2.66 -21.20 -14.27
C GLN A 251 -3.34 -20.78 -12.96
N ARG A 252 -2.67 -20.00 -12.12
CA ARG A 252 -3.23 -19.43 -10.89
C ARG A 252 -4.52 -18.64 -11.14
N ILE A 253 -4.54 -17.81 -12.19
CA ILE A 253 -5.72 -17.03 -12.58
C ILE A 253 -6.85 -17.95 -13.07
N MET A 254 -6.53 -18.97 -13.87
CA MET A 254 -7.51 -19.95 -14.33
C MET A 254 -8.13 -20.74 -13.17
N ASP A 255 -7.32 -21.17 -12.21
CA ASP A 255 -7.80 -21.91 -11.04
C ASP A 255 -8.68 -21.04 -10.15
N LEU A 256 -8.30 -19.77 -9.94
CA LEU A 256 -9.14 -18.81 -9.24
C LEU A 256 -10.50 -18.63 -9.93
N LYS A 257 -10.53 -18.53 -11.27
CA LYS A 257 -11.79 -18.39 -12.03
C LYS A 257 -12.71 -19.60 -11.88
N LYS A 258 -12.15 -20.80 -11.70
CA LYS A 258 -12.88 -22.06 -11.52
C LYS A 258 -13.39 -22.26 -10.09
N ASP A 259 -12.72 -21.68 -9.09
CA ASP A 259 -13.14 -21.77 -7.69
C ASP A 259 -14.40 -20.92 -7.45
N LYS A 260 -15.56 -21.56 -7.39
CA LYS A 260 -16.84 -20.88 -7.12
C LYS A 260 -16.95 -20.37 -5.68
N ASN A 261 -16.28 -21.02 -4.73
CA ASN A 261 -16.38 -20.70 -3.30
C ASN A 261 -15.60 -19.43 -2.96
N ILE A 262 -14.50 -19.16 -3.67
CA ILE A 262 -13.65 -18.00 -3.40
C ILE A 262 -14.26 -16.69 -3.89
N LYS A 263 -15.14 -16.72 -4.92
CA LYS A 263 -15.66 -15.51 -5.59
C LYS A 263 -16.42 -14.55 -4.66
N SER A 264 -17.09 -15.07 -3.64
CA SER A 264 -17.78 -14.26 -2.63
C SER A 264 -16.87 -13.74 -1.50
N GLN A 265 -15.57 -14.07 -1.54
CA GLN A 265 -14.59 -13.77 -0.50
C GLN A 265 -13.54 -12.78 -0.99
N ASN A 266 -13.94 -11.52 -1.20
CA ASN A 266 -13.07 -10.44 -1.72
C ASN A 266 -11.70 -10.37 -1.06
N SER A 267 -11.63 -10.44 0.27
CA SER A 267 -10.36 -10.40 1.02
C SER A 267 -9.40 -11.56 0.71
N LYS A 268 -9.88 -12.64 0.10
CA LYS A 268 -9.06 -13.79 -0.29
C LYS A 268 -8.68 -13.75 -1.76
N TRP A 269 -9.64 -13.59 -2.66
CA TRP A 269 -9.36 -13.66 -4.09
C TRP A 269 -8.55 -12.47 -4.60
N THR A 270 -8.69 -11.29 -3.98
CA THR A 270 -7.92 -10.08 -4.34
C THR A 270 -6.41 -10.22 -4.06
N ASN A 271 -5.97 -11.17 -3.24
CA ASN A 271 -4.55 -11.48 -3.09
C ASN A 271 -3.91 -11.86 -4.42
N ILE A 272 -4.68 -12.35 -5.41
CA ILE A 272 -4.13 -12.69 -6.71
C ILE A 272 -3.47 -11.49 -7.39
N PHE A 273 -3.94 -10.26 -7.16
CA PHE A 273 -3.44 -9.06 -7.83
C PHE A 273 -2.07 -8.63 -7.32
N GLY A 274 -1.91 -8.61 -6.00
CA GLY A 274 -0.67 -8.18 -5.34
C GLY A 274 0.42 -9.26 -5.27
N HIS A 275 0.16 -10.47 -5.79
CA HIS A 275 1.09 -11.59 -5.72
C HIS A 275 2.46 -11.22 -6.30
N PRO A 276 3.59 -11.41 -5.59
CA PRO A 276 4.89 -10.89 -6.02
C PRO A 276 5.34 -11.37 -7.41
N GLN A 277 5.06 -12.63 -7.78
CA GLN A 277 5.35 -13.14 -9.13
C GLN A 277 4.72 -12.33 -10.27
N ASN A 278 3.63 -11.60 -10.02
CA ASN A 278 3.01 -10.76 -11.06
C ASN A 278 3.89 -9.59 -11.50
N TYR A 279 4.93 -9.23 -10.73
CA TYR A 279 5.90 -8.22 -11.13
C TYR A 279 7.00 -8.78 -12.04
N ARG A 280 7.21 -10.11 -12.09
CA ARG A 280 8.29 -10.70 -12.91
C ARG A 280 8.16 -10.35 -14.40
N PRO A 281 6.99 -10.51 -15.07
CA PRO A 281 6.86 -10.13 -16.48
C PRO A 281 7.20 -8.66 -16.75
N VAL A 282 6.81 -7.77 -15.83
CA VAL A 282 7.13 -6.33 -15.90
C VAL A 282 8.64 -6.10 -15.78
N LEU A 283 9.28 -6.73 -14.79
CA LEU A 283 10.72 -6.59 -14.53
C LEU A 283 11.58 -7.26 -15.59
N GLU A 284 11.11 -8.31 -16.25
CA GLU A 284 11.82 -8.94 -17.37
C GLU A 284 11.79 -8.07 -18.63
N LYS A 285 10.69 -7.35 -18.85
CA LYS A 285 10.56 -6.36 -19.93
C LYS A 285 11.32 -5.07 -19.62
N TYR A 286 11.29 -4.62 -18.37
CA TYR A 286 11.91 -3.40 -17.87
C TYR A 286 12.91 -3.71 -16.73
N PRO A 287 14.07 -4.30 -17.03
CA PRO A 287 15.02 -4.81 -16.04
C PRO A 287 15.74 -3.72 -15.21
N ARG A 288 15.72 -2.45 -15.65
CA ARG A 288 16.28 -1.32 -14.90
C ARG A 288 15.21 -0.55 -14.14
N LEU A 289 13.94 -0.98 -14.16
CA LEU A 289 12.86 -0.33 -13.42
C LEU A 289 13.16 -0.32 -11.93
N LYS A 290 13.07 0.86 -11.29
CA LYS A 290 13.16 0.99 -9.83
C LYS A 290 11.81 0.72 -9.20
N ILE A 291 11.71 -0.35 -8.41
CA ILE A 291 10.45 -0.69 -7.72
C ILE A 291 10.71 -1.11 -6.28
N CYS A 292 9.87 -0.63 -5.36
CA CYS A 292 9.80 -1.10 -3.99
C CYS A 292 8.55 -1.97 -3.80
N LEU A 293 8.76 -3.25 -3.53
CA LEU A 293 7.72 -4.19 -3.11
C LEU A 293 7.52 -4.04 -1.59
N ALA A 294 6.65 -3.12 -1.18
CA ALA A 294 6.55 -2.69 0.21
C ALA A 294 6.20 -3.83 1.19
N HIS A 295 6.60 -3.66 2.45
CA HIS A 295 6.32 -4.51 3.60
C HIS A 295 7.03 -5.87 3.63
N ALA A 296 7.86 -6.20 2.64
CA ALA A 296 8.55 -7.50 2.53
C ALA A 296 7.60 -8.71 2.60
N GLY A 297 6.45 -8.66 1.94
CA GLY A 297 5.44 -9.73 2.03
C GLY A 297 4.60 -9.73 3.32
N GLY A 298 5.01 -8.97 4.33
CA GLY A 298 4.32 -8.80 5.62
C GLY A 298 4.74 -9.79 6.71
N SER A 299 4.61 -9.36 7.96
CA SER A 299 5.05 -10.10 9.16
C SER A 299 4.56 -11.55 9.23
N ASN A 300 3.34 -11.84 8.77
CA ASN A 300 2.79 -13.20 8.78
C ASN A 300 3.52 -14.12 7.80
N GLU A 301 3.88 -13.61 6.62
CA GLU A 301 4.58 -14.39 5.58
C GLU A 301 6.03 -14.67 6.00
N ILE A 302 6.69 -13.69 6.64
CA ILE A 302 8.02 -13.87 7.26
C ILE A 302 7.97 -14.98 8.32
N LEU A 303 7.00 -14.92 9.25
CA LEU A 303 6.83 -15.95 10.28
C LEU A 303 6.48 -17.31 9.66
N ARG A 304 5.69 -17.34 8.58
CA ARG A 304 5.30 -18.57 7.89
C ARG A 304 6.49 -19.22 7.18
N SER A 305 7.36 -18.45 6.55
CA SER A 305 8.59 -18.94 5.88
C SER A 305 9.48 -19.72 6.86
N HIS A 306 9.50 -19.30 8.13
CA HIS A 306 10.30 -19.93 9.19
C HIS A 306 9.55 -20.99 10.00
N GLY A 307 8.32 -21.35 9.63
CA GLY A 307 7.48 -22.26 10.43
C GLY A 307 7.16 -21.75 11.84
N LYS A 308 7.19 -20.43 12.05
CA LYS A 308 6.93 -19.76 13.36
C LYS A 308 5.54 -19.17 13.47
N LEU A 309 4.74 -19.21 12.41
CA LEU A 309 3.36 -18.75 12.43
C LEU A 309 2.46 -19.80 13.11
N LEU A 310 1.92 -19.48 14.29
CA LEU A 310 1.16 -20.42 15.12
C LEU A 310 -0.07 -21.01 14.41
N VAL A 311 -0.80 -20.19 13.65
CA VAL A 311 -2.00 -20.60 12.92
C VAL A 311 -1.89 -20.05 11.50
N PRO A 312 -1.31 -20.81 10.56
CA PRO A 312 -1.18 -20.35 9.19
C PRO A 312 -2.56 -20.23 8.52
N PRO A 313 -2.81 -19.15 7.77
CA PRO A 313 -4.04 -19.01 6.98
C PRO A 313 -4.12 -20.13 5.94
N LYS A 314 -5.31 -20.74 5.81
CA LYS A 314 -5.58 -21.71 4.74
C LYS A 314 -5.89 -20.97 3.44
N TYR A 315 -4.86 -20.76 2.63
CA TYR A 315 -5.01 -20.29 1.26
C TYR A 315 -5.36 -21.45 0.33
N PRO A 316 -6.17 -21.21 -0.73
CA PRO A 316 -6.31 -22.17 -1.82
C PRO A 316 -4.94 -22.57 -2.36
N SER A 317 -4.79 -23.79 -2.87
CA SER A 317 -3.50 -24.35 -3.34
C SER A 317 -2.77 -23.42 -4.32
N TYR A 318 -3.50 -22.78 -5.22
CA TYR A 318 -2.97 -21.85 -6.22
C TYR A 318 -2.54 -20.47 -5.64
N LEU A 319 -2.76 -20.23 -4.35
CA LEU A 319 -2.32 -19.04 -3.60
C LEU A 319 -1.49 -19.42 -2.37
N GLN A 320 -0.87 -20.61 -2.32
CA GLN A 320 -0.10 -21.05 -1.15
C GLN A 320 1.34 -20.53 -1.11
N GLU A 321 1.84 -19.94 -2.19
CA GLU A 321 3.20 -19.40 -2.24
C GLU A 321 3.42 -18.32 -1.17
N ASN A 322 4.63 -18.29 -0.62
CA ASN A 322 5.03 -17.36 0.43
C ASN A 322 5.50 -16.05 -0.16
N TRP A 323 4.82 -14.95 0.18
CA TRP A 323 5.13 -13.66 -0.44
C TRP A 323 6.49 -13.11 0.01
N TYR A 324 6.94 -13.41 1.23
CA TYR A 324 8.26 -13.00 1.68
C TYR A 324 9.36 -13.65 0.85
N ASP A 325 9.26 -14.97 0.62
CA ASP A 325 10.23 -15.72 -0.17
C ASP A 325 10.24 -15.25 -1.63
N GLU A 326 9.06 -15.00 -2.21
CA GLU A 326 8.93 -14.50 -3.58
C GLU A 326 9.46 -13.05 -3.74
N VAL A 327 9.23 -12.17 -2.76
CA VAL A 327 9.82 -10.82 -2.75
C VAL A 327 11.34 -10.89 -2.70
N ARG A 328 11.92 -11.77 -1.87
CA ARG A 328 13.38 -11.96 -1.81
C ARG A 328 13.95 -12.52 -3.11
N SER A 329 13.26 -13.46 -3.76
CA SER A 329 13.62 -13.90 -5.11
C SER A 329 13.60 -12.73 -6.09
N LEU A 330 12.55 -11.89 -6.02
CA LEU A 330 12.43 -10.55 -6.61
C LEU A 330 13.74 -9.75 -6.56
N MET A 331 14.13 -9.45 -5.34
CA MET A 331 15.27 -8.62 -5.00
C MET A 331 16.61 -9.24 -5.40
N LYS A 332 16.70 -10.58 -5.43
CA LYS A 332 17.91 -11.28 -5.86
C LYS A 332 18.09 -11.24 -7.38
N ASP A 333 17.00 -11.44 -8.11
CA ASP A 333 17.04 -11.61 -9.57
C ASP A 333 17.19 -10.28 -10.31
N PHE A 334 16.75 -9.17 -9.71
CA PHE A 334 16.74 -7.85 -10.34
C PHE A 334 17.48 -6.81 -9.50
N GLU A 335 18.34 -6.02 -10.16
CA GLU A 335 19.20 -5.04 -9.51
C GLU A 335 18.38 -3.98 -8.74
N ASN A 336 17.33 -3.46 -9.37
CA ASN A 336 16.56 -2.29 -8.90
C ASN A 336 15.24 -2.64 -8.19
N VAL A 337 15.14 -3.84 -7.61
CA VAL A 337 13.99 -4.27 -6.80
C VAL A 337 14.33 -4.15 -5.32
N TYR A 338 13.59 -3.31 -4.62
CA TYR A 338 13.73 -2.99 -3.21
C TYR A 338 12.54 -3.51 -2.40
N THR A 339 12.69 -3.52 -1.08
CA THR A 339 11.58 -3.61 -0.12
C THR A 339 11.75 -2.55 0.96
N ASP A 340 10.66 -2.20 1.62
CA ASP A 340 10.71 -1.48 2.90
C ASP A 340 10.29 -2.42 4.06
N ILE A 341 10.52 -1.95 5.29
CA ILE A 341 10.08 -2.62 6.53
C ILE A 341 8.80 -2.03 7.11
N SER A 342 8.11 -1.20 6.34
CA SER A 342 6.91 -0.48 6.77
C SER A 342 5.79 -1.45 7.13
N TYR A 343 4.99 -1.11 8.16
CA TYR A 343 4.08 -2.02 8.87
C TYR A 343 4.76 -3.22 9.57
N THR A 344 5.64 -3.94 8.89
CA THR A 344 6.34 -5.13 9.40
C THR A 344 7.17 -4.84 10.64
N ILE A 345 7.74 -3.62 10.74
CA ILE A 345 8.53 -3.16 11.89
C ILE A 345 7.76 -3.17 13.22
N SER A 346 6.42 -3.14 13.18
CA SER A 346 5.58 -3.29 14.37
C SER A 346 5.66 -4.69 15.00
N ASN A 347 6.05 -5.73 14.24
CA ASN A 347 6.14 -7.11 14.70
C ASN A 347 7.60 -7.51 14.96
N ARG A 348 8.04 -7.38 16.22
CA ARG A 348 9.41 -7.70 16.65
C ARG A 348 9.88 -9.12 16.33
N LYS A 349 8.98 -10.12 16.36
CA LYS A 349 9.34 -11.52 16.05
C LYS A 349 9.66 -11.67 14.58
N ALA A 350 8.81 -11.12 13.71
CA ALA A 350 9.06 -11.10 12.28
C ALA A 350 10.31 -10.28 11.94
N MET A 351 10.49 -9.12 12.58
CA MET A 351 11.67 -8.27 12.35
C MET A 351 12.99 -8.93 12.72
N LYS A 352 13.02 -9.75 13.78
CA LYS A 352 14.23 -10.51 14.12
C LYS A 352 14.60 -11.51 13.01
N LEU A 353 13.61 -12.27 12.52
CA LEU A 353 13.83 -13.22 11.42
C LEU A 353 14.24 -12.49 10.15
N PHE A 354 13.56 -11.39 9.82
CA PHE A 354 13.93 -10.53 8.69
C PHE A 354 15.36 -10.02 8.82
N TYR A 355 15.78 -9.58 10.01
CA TYR A 355 17.16 -9.14 10.26
C TYR A 355 18.15 -10.27 9.98
N ASP A 356 17.92 -11.46 10.56
CA ASP A 356 18.80 -12.63 10.40
C ASP A 356 18.93 -13.07 8.93
N ASP A 357 17.89 -12.85 8.12
CA ASP A 357 17.84 -13.18 6.70
C ASP A 357 18.61 -12.24 5.78
N ASN A 358 18.84 -10.97 6.17
CA ASN A 358 19.45 -9.95 5.33
C ASN A 358 20.98 -9.90 5.53
N THR A 359 21.64 -10.99 5.18
CA THR A 359 23.10 -11.16 5.30
C THR A 359 23.91 -10.31 4.31
N ASP A 360 23.25 -9.66 3.35
CA ASP A 360 23.85 -8.72 2.40
C ASP A 360 24.08 -7.32 2.97
N GLY A 361 23.80 -7.13 4.27
CA GLY A 361 23.91 -5.83 4.93
C GLY A 361 22.81 -4.86 4.52
N PHE A 362 21.62 -5.35 4.17
CA PHE A 362 20.42 -4.57 3.88
C PHE A 362 20.55 -3.67 2.64
N ALA A 363 21.25 -4.14 1.60
CA ALA A 363 21.58 -3.31 0.42
C ALA A 363 20.36 -2.79 -0.35
N LYS A 364 19.22 -3.50 -0.28
CA LYS A 364 17.97 -3.16 -0.99
C LYS A 364 16.77 -2.98 -0.05
N VAL A 365 17.04 -2.68 1.22
CA VAL A 365 16.01 -2.48 2.25
C VAL A 365 15.93 -1.01 2.64
N MET A 366 14.72 -0.47 2.79
CA MET A 366 14.47 0.92 3.15
C MET A 366 13.63 1.06 4.43
N TYR A 367 13.89 2.12 5.19
CA TYR A 367 13.08 2.50 6.34
C TYR A 367 11.75 3.09 5.88
N GLY A 368 10.66 2.61 6.46
CA GLY A 368 9.34 3.21 6.35
C GLY A 368 8.47 2.76 7.52
N THR A 369 7.41 3.50 7.82
CA THR A 369 6.53 3.16 8.94
C THR A 369 5.17 2.68 8.50
N ASP A 370 4.67 3.14 7.35
CA ASP A 370 3.29 2.96 6.92
C ASP A 370 2.31 3.68 7.88
N PHE A 371 2.68 4.92 8.24
CA PHE A 371 2.02 5.64 9.31
C PHE A 371 0.50 5.80 9.09
N TYR A 372 -0.14 5.77 10.26
CA TYR A 372 -1.53 5.47 10.64
C TYR A 372 -1.96 4.02 10.58
N LEU A 373 -1.58 3.25 9.57
CA LEU A 373 -1.98 1.84 9.52
C LEU A 373 -1.38 1.04 10.68
N THR A 374 -0.20 1.42 11.14
CA THR A 374 0.44 0.83 12.31
C THR A 374 -0.19 1.23 13.63
N GLN A 375 -0.89 2.37 13.77
CA GLN A 375 -1.42 2.85 15.06
C GLN A 375 -2.40 1.88 15.75
N GLN A 376 -2.90 0.88 15.03
CA GLN A 376 -3.71 -0.19 15.60
C GLN A 376 -2.90 -1.20 16.43
N GLU A 377 -1.60 -1.28 16.21
CA GLU A 377 -0.69 -2.17 16.92
C GLU A 377 -0.33 -1.58 18.29
N LYS A 378 -0.06 -2.44 19.28
CA LYS A 378 0.18 -2.05 20.68
C LYS A 378 1.31 -1.02 20.85
N ARG A 379 2.23 -0.93 19.89
CA ARG A 379 3.38 -0.01 19.84
C ARG A 379 3.60 0.52 18.41
N GLY A 380 2.50 0.93 17.79
CA GLY A 380 2.44 1.27 16.38
C GLY A 380 2.42 2.77 16.06
N ASP A 381 2.54 3.63 17.07
CA ASP A 381 2.77 5.05 16.83
C ASP A 381 4.18 5.30 16.28
N GLU A 382 4.32 6.40 15.54
CA GLU A 382 5.54 6.71 14.79
C GLU A 382 6.79 6.73 15.69
N SER A 383 6.69 7.32 16.88
CA SER A 383 7.79 7.41 17.84
C SER A 383 8.23 6.04 18.35
N ASP A 384 7.29 5.15 18.64
CA ASP A 384 7.61 3.79 19.07
C ASP A 384 8.20 2.93 17.96
N LEU A 385 7.74 3.09 16.71
CA LEU A 385 8.35 2.41 15.55
C LEU A 385 9.79 2.88 15.32
N GLN A 386 10.05 4.18 15.44
CA GLN A 386 11.42 4.72 15.41
C GLN A 386 12.28 4.14 16.53
N LYS A 387 11.78 4.07 17.78
CA LYS A 387 12.51 3.42 18.88
C LYS A 387 12.80 1.95 18.61
N ILE A 388 11.87 1.23 17.97
CA ILE A 388 12.11 -0.16 17.55
C ILE A 388 13.23 -0.21 16.50
N PHE A 389 13.17 0.67 15.49
CA PHE A 389 14.18 0.76 14.44
C PHE A 389 15.59 1.02 15.01
N PHE A 390 15.74 2.11 15.76
CA PHE A 390 17.02 2.48 16.36
C PHE A 390 17.53 1.48 17.39
N GLY A 391 16.64 0.72 18.03
CA GLY A 391 17.03 -0.35 18.96
C GLY A 391 17.38 -1.68 18.29
N LEU A 392 17.04 -1.87 17.01
CA LEU A 392 17.26 -3.13 16.29
C LEU A 392 18.50 -3.09 15.40
N PHE A 393 18.79 -1.94 14.79
CA PHE A 393 19.85 -1.79 13.80
C PHE A 393 21.04 -0.99 14.36
N SER A 394 22.25 -1.34 13.96
CA SER A 394 23.47 -0.57 14.21
C SER A 394 23.50 0.73 13.41
N ASP A 395 24.35 1.69 13.80
CA ASP A 395 24.47 2.99 13.12
C ASP A 395 24.79 2.84 11.61
N LYS A 396 25.62 1.86 11.23
CA LYS A 396 25.97 1.59 9.83
C LYS A 396 24.77 1.05 9.04
N GLU A 397 23.95 0.21 9.66
CA GLU A 397 22.73 -0.33 9.04
C GLU A 397 21.65 0.75 8.96
N ILE A 398 21.51 1.60 9.99
CA ILE A 398 20.63 2.77 9.96
C ILE A 398 21.03 3.72 8.82
N GLU A 399 22.32 4.03 8.69
CA GLU A 399 22.84 4.84 7.58
C GLU A 399 22.46 4.25 6.22
N ARG A 400 22.53 2.93 6.08
CA ARG A 400 22.15 2.23 4.85
C ARG A 400 20.65 2.34 4.59
N ILE A 401 19.84 1.92 5.56
CA ILE A 401 18.40 1.67 5.42
C ILE A 401 17.59 2.98 5.39
N ALA A 402 18.00 3.99 6.17
CA ALA A 402 17.25 5.23 6.33
C ALA A 402 17.85 6.44 5.58
N TYR A 403 19.08 6.37 5.09
CA TYR A 403 19.72 7.48 4.38
C TYR A 403 20.12 7.08 2.96
N SER A 404 21.06 6.12 2.83
CA SER A 404 21.72 5.84 1.55
C SER A 404 20.80 5.15 0.54
N ASN A 405 20.08 4.10 0.94
CA ASN A 405 19.19 3.36 0.05
C ASN A 405 18.01 4.23 -0.42
N PRO A 406 17.29 4.96 0.48
CA PRO A 406 16.24 5.87 0.05
C PRO A 406 16.74 6.99 -0.90
N ASP A 407 17.94 7.53 -0.67
CA ASP A 407 18.53 8.54 -1.57
C ASP A 407 18.80 8.00 -2.98
N GLY A 408 19.31 6.76 -3.09
CA GLY A 408 19.51 6.09 -4.36
C GLY A 408 18.19 5.74 -5.07
N PHE A 409 17.20 5.31 -4.30
CA PHE A 409 15.87 4.93 -4.80
C PHE A 409 15.10 6.14 -5.34
N ILE A 410 15.08 7.26 -4.62
CA ILE A 410 14.32 8.47 -4.99
C ILE A 410 14.94 9.24 -6.18
N ARG A 411 16.24 9.10 -6.40
CA ARG A 411 16.94 9.80 -7.49
C ARG A 411 16.41 9.34 -8.86
N ASN A 412 16.07 10.31 -9.71
CA ASN A 412 15.57 10.10 -11.07
C ASN A 412 16.21 11.13 -12.01
N ASN A 413 15.99 11.01 -13.31
CA ASN A 413 16.62 11.87 -14.33
C ASN A 413 15.92 13.24 -14.50
N ILE A 414 14.80 13.46 -13.82
CA ILE A 414 13.97 14.67 -13.94
C ILE A 414 14.41 15.76 -12.93
N PHE A 415 14.99 15.36 -11.79
CA PHE A 415 15.23 16.25 -10.64
C PHE A 415 16.65 16.20 -10.07
#